data_AF-A0A8T4NUV3-F1
#
_entry.id   AF-A0A8T4NUV3-F1
#
_cell.length_a   1.000
_cell.length_b   1.000
_cell.length_c   1.000
_cell.angle_alpha   90.00
_cell.angle_beta   90.00
_cell.angle_gamma   90.00
#
_symmetry.space_group_name_H-M   'P 1'
#
loop_
_entity.id
_entity.type
_entity.pdbx_description
1 polymer ?
#
loop_
_entity_poly.entity_id
_entity_poly.type
_entity_poly.pdbx_seq_one_letter_code
_entity_poly.pdbx_strand_id
1 'polypeptide(L)'
;MELWIMKTNIETKLKFGDLFNKLGKENKEEIKNPEIKDNSILEYLVKNYKLYIEQATDFEKARRIQHFLKINPVKSNEIEELSLILGKYQRLNNFNLSGYFLSKLINESNDEDFVIHTNYLEKLIDCIGYKNIKNLTINGNAGDWVGYKNIKNLTINGNAGDWVGYEMENGRIEVNGNAGGWVGEQMKNGNITINGNVGDLVGYGMEDGEIHINGEYEGFGNKIKV
;
A
#
# COMPACT_ATOMS: atom_id res chain seq x y z
N MET A 1 -51.66 17.97 -6.44
CA MET A 1 -50.82 18.98 -7.11
C MET A 1 -49.50 19.06 -6.38
N GLU A 2 -48.45 18.67 -7.10
CA GLU A 2 -47.04 19.13 -7.05
C GLU A 2 -46.33 19.42 -5.71
N LEU A 3 -45.30 18.58 -5.46
CA LEU A 3 -43.88 18.85 -5.15
C LEU A 3 -43.49 20.17 -4.47
N TRP A 4 -42.65 20.10 -3.43
CA TRP A 4 -41.29 20.71 -3.40
C TRP A 4 -40.39 19.97 -2.39
N ILE A 5 -39.12 19.75 -2.77
CA ILE A 5 -38.07 18.99 -2.09
C ILE A 5 -37.13 19.95 -1.36
N MET A 6 -36.61 19.58 -0.18
CA MET A 6 -35.26 19.99 0.22
C MET A 6 -34.54 18.88 1.01
N LYS A 7 -33.34 18.53 0.50
CA LYS A 7 -32.40 17.50 0.97
C LYS A 7 -31.60 17.97 2.18
N THR A 8 -31.23 17.03 3.06
CA THR A 8 -29.90 17.01 3.68
C THR A 8 -29.41 15.57 3.84
N ASN A 9 -28.33 15.25 3.13
CA ASN A 9 -27.50 14.06 3.29
C ASN A 9 -26.82 14.06 4.66
N ILE A 10 -26.85 12.94 5.38
CA ILE A 10 -25.81 12.57 6.34
C ILE A 10 -25.49 11.09 6.10
N GLU A 11 -24.48 10.82 5.26
CA GLU A 11 -23.77 9.56 5.29
C GLU A 11 -22.85 9.57 6.51
N THR A 12 -23.22 8.89 7.59
CA THR A 12 -22.31 8.63 8.70
C THR A 12 -21.34 7.51 8.31
N LYS A 13 -20.13 7.88 7.91
CA LYS A 13 -18.93 7.03 8.02
C LYS A 13 -18.71 6.69 9.50
N LEU A 14 -19.04 5.47 9.91
CA LEU A 14 -18.52 4.90 11.16
C LEU A 14 -17.01 4.72 11.01
N LYS A 15 -16.23 5.45 11.82
CA LYS A 15 -14.77 5.31 11.85
C LYS A 15 -14.43 4.02 12.59
N PHE A 16 -13.52 3.22 12.03
CA PHE A 16 -13.07 1.93 12.57
C PHE A 16 -12.57 1.98 14.03
N GLY A 17 -12.18 3.16 14.54
CA GLY A 17 -11.84 3.37 15.96
C GLY A 17 -13.00 3.10 16.93
N ASP A 18 -14.25 3.30 16.48
CA ASP A 18 -15.45 3.07 17.30
C ASP A 18 -15.75 1.57 17.47
N LEU A 19 -15.23 0.71 16.58
CA LEU A 19 -15.42 -0.74 16.63
C LEU A 19 -14.62 -1.39 17.77
N PHE A 20 -13.42 -0.89 18.06
CA PHE A 20 -12.57 -1.41 19.14
C PHE A 20 -13.08 -1.03 20.54
N ASN A 21 -13.67 0.16 20.69
CA ASN A 21 -14.25 0.60 21.97
C ASN A 21 -15.48 -0.23 22.38
N LYS A 22 -16.15 -0.87 21.41
CA LYS A 22 -17.36 -1.67 21.65
C LYS A 22 -17.08 -3.14 22.02
N LEU A 23 -15.86 -3.63 21.79
CA LEU A 23 -15.47 -5.02 22.06
C LEU A 23 -14.92 -5.23 23.49
N GLY A 24 -14.86 -4.18 24.31
CA GLY A 24 -14.22 -4.21 25.63
C GLY A 24 -15.13 -4.32 26.86
N LYS A 25 -16.47 -4.26 26.74
CA LYS A 25 -17.38 -4.39 27.90
C LYS A 25 -18.67 -5.09 27.52
N GLU A 26 -18.92 -6.22 28.17
CA GLU A 26 -20.08 -7.10 28.00
C GLU A 26 -21.41 -6.41 28.32
N ASN A 27 -22.46 -6.76 27.56
CA ASN A 27 -23.77 -7.12 28.11
C ASN A 27 -24.55 -7.95 27.09
N LYS A 28 -25.05 -9.10 27.56
CA LYS A 28 -25.94 -10.03 26.84
C LYS A 28 -27.34 -9.41 26.75
N GLU A 29 -27.68 -8.84 25.61
CA GLU A 29 -29.06 -8.70 25.15
C GLU A 29 -29.15 -9.23 23.72
N GLU A 30 -30.18 -10.02 23.42
CA GLU A 30 -30.43 -10.62 22.11
C GLU A 30 -30.49 -9.54 21.02
N ILE A 31 -29.37 -9.38 20.32
CA ILE A 31 -29.31 -8.63 19.09
C ILE A 31 -30.06 -9.47 18.05
N LYS A 32 -31.26 -9.02 17.65
CA LYS A 32 -31.92 -9.50 16.43
C LYS A 32 -30.86 -9.54 15.33
N ASN A 33 -30.57 -10.74 14.82
CA ASN A 33 -29.55 -11.00 13.80
C ASN A 33 -29.50 -9.84 12.80
N PRO A 34 -28.46 -9.00 12.84
CA PRO A 34 -28.21 -8.07 11.76
C PRO A 34 -28.06 -8.93 10.51
N GLU A 35 -28.77 -8.61 9.42
CA GLU A 35 -28.57 -9.29 8.15
C GLU A 35 -27.08 -9.31 7.82
N ILE A 36 -26.48 -10.50 7.89
CA ILE A 36 -25.09 -10.74 7.57
C ILE A 36 -24.98 -10.48 6.08
N LYS A 37 -24.45 -9.30 5.69
CA LYS A 37 -23.88 -9.15 4.35
C LYS A 37 -22.72 -10.14 4.29
N ASP A 38 -22.99 -11.24 3.62
CA ASP A 38 -22.08 -12.34 3.35
C ASP A 38 -20.71 -11.79 2.93
N ASN A 39 -19.72 -11.76 3.82
CA ASN A 39 -18.39 -11.18 3.54
C ASN A 39 -17.52 -12.18 2.75
N SER A 40 -18.16 -12.79 1.74
CA SER A 40 -17.61 -13.84 0.89
C SER A 40 -16.34 -13.39 0.15
N ILE A 41 -16.23 -12.10 -0.16
CA ILE A 41 -15.08 -11.53 -0.86
C ILE A 41 -13.88 -11.36 0.06
N LEU A 42 -14.06 -10.81 1.27
CA LEU A 42 -12.94 -10.70 2.22
C LEU A 42 -12.41 -12.07 2.61
N GLU A 43 -13.29 -13.04 2.87
CA GLU A 43 -12.89 -14.42 3.17
C GLU A 43 -12.15 -15.06 2.00
N TYR A 44 -12.63 -14.84 0.77
CA TYR A 44 -11.94 -15.24 -0.45
C TYR A 44 -10.54 -14.60 -0.56
N LEU A 45 -10.42 -13.30 -0.32
CA LEU A 45 -9.15 -12.59 -0.36
C LEU A 45 -8.18 -13.10 0.71
N VAL A 46 -8.64 -13.29 1.94
CA VAL A 46 -7.85 -13.87 3.05
C VAL A 46 -7.37 -15.27 2.71
N LYS A 47 -8.23 -16.11 2.13
CA LYS A 47 -7.86 -17.46 1.72
C LYS A 47 -6.74 -17.42 0.67
N ASN A 48 -6.89 -16.60 -0.36
CA ASN A 48 -5.87 -16.46 -1.40
C ASN A 48 -4.57 -15.85 -0.86
N TYR A 49 -4.67 -14.88 0.05
CA TYR A 49 -3.51 -14.28 0.71
C TYR A 49 -2.69 -15.32 1.50
N LYS A 50 -3.36 -16.16 2.30
CA LYS A 50 -2.68 -17.23 3.05
C LYS A 50 -1.98 -18.23 2.12
N LEU A 51 -2.66 -18.66 1.06
CA LEU A 51 -2.06 -19.55 0.05
C LEU A 51 -0.86 -18.90 -0.63
N TYR A 52 -0.93 -17.60 -0.92
CA TYR A 52 0.17 -16.85 -1.50
C TYR A 52 1.36 -16.79 -0.53
N ILE A 53 1.14 -16.36 0.72
CA ILE A 53 2.23 -16.05 1.66
C ILE A 53 2.99 -17.31 2.11
N GLU A 54 2.30 -18.45 2.18
CA GLU A 54 2.92 -19.76 2.44
C GLU A 54 3.90 -20.18 1.33
N GLN A 55 3.65 -19.78 0.09
CA GLN A 55 4.46 -20.15 -1.08
C GLN A 55 5.55 -19.10 -1.39
N ALA A 56 5.32 -17.84 -1.06
CA ALA A 56 6.21 -16.70 -1.24
C ALA A 56 7.42 -16.76 -0.27
N THR A 57 8.29 -17.75 -0.45
CA THR A 57 9.42 -18.02 0.47
C THR A 57 10.65 -17.13 0.25
N ASP A 58 10.68 -16.40 -0.86
CA ASP A 58 11.70 -15.41 -1.19
C ASP A 58 11.15 -14.41 -2.22
N PHE A 59 11.90 -13.34 -2.49
CA PHE A 59 11.50 -12.24 -3.37
C PHE A 59 11.18 -12.72 -4.81
N GLU A 60 12.00 -13.61 -5.38
CA GLU A 60 11.82 -14.11 -6.74
C GLU A 60 10.59 -15.01 -6.86
N LYS A 61 10.38 -15.88 -5.88
CA LYS A 61 9.16 -16.71 -5.83
C LYS A 61 7.93 -15.85 -5.62
N ALA A 62 7.96 -14.87 -4.71
CA ALA A 62 6.84 -13.94 -4.50
C ALA A 62 6.45 -13.24 -5.80
N ARG A 63 7.43 -12.66 -6.49
CA ARG A 63 7.27 -12.01 -7.80
C ARG A 63 6.71 -12.97 -8.86
N ARG A 64 7.18 -14.21 -8.89
CA ARG A 64 6.69 -15.24 -9.83
C ARG A 64 5.26 -15.69 -9.53
N ILE A 65 4.93 -15.96 -8.28
CA ILE A 65 3.59 -16.41 -7.86
C ILE A 65 2.58 -15.29 -8.16
N GLN A 66 2.92 -14.05 -7.79
CA GLN A 66 2.12 -12.86 -8.08
C GLN A 66 1.72 -12.75 -9.56
N HIS A 67 2.65 -13.05 -10.46
CA HIS A 67 2.41 -13.01 -11.90
C HIS A 67 1.36 -14.03 -12.36
N PHE A 68 1.42 -15.27 -11.85
CA PHE A 68 0.53 -16.36 -12.26
C PHE A 68 -0.74 -16.50 -11.43
N LEU A 69 -0.85 -15.77 -10.32
CA LEU A 69 -2.01 -15.75 -9.46
C LEU A 69 -3.24 -15.28 -10.26
N LYS A 70 -4.29 -16.09 -10.26
CA LYS A 70 -5.56 -15.78 -10.94
C LYS A 70 -6.56 -15.35 -9.88
N ILE A 71 -6.80 -14.05 -9.78
CA ILE A 71 -7.79 -13.48 -8.88
C ILE A 71 -8.82 -12.74 -9.72
N ASN A 72 -10.09 -12.87 -9.34
CA ASN A 72 -11.14 -12.08 -9.97
C ASN A 72 -10.95 -10.61 -9.57
N PRO A 73 -11.16 -9.64 -10.47
CA PRO A 73 -11.08 -8.23 -10.13
C PRO A 73 -11.93 -7.90 -8.90
N VAL A 74 -11.29 -7.28 -7.90
CA VAL A 74 -11.92 -6.82 -6.65
C VAL A 74 -11.91 -5.30 -6.57
N LYS A 75 -12.82 -4.74 -5.79
CA LYS A 75 -13.00 -3.30 -5.65
C LYS A 75 -12.00 -2.69 -4.67
N SER A 76 -11.74 -1.40 -4.85
CA SER A 76 -10.82 -0.61 -4.01
C SER A 76 -11.11 -0.74 -2.51
N ASN A 77 -12.37 -0.68 -2.10
CA ASN A 77 -12.80 -0.81 -0.70
C ASN A 77 -12.55 -2.22 -0.11
N GLU A 78 -12.61 -3.27 -0.93
CA GLU A 78 -12.34 -4.65 -0.50
C GLU A 78 -10.86 -4.88 -0.28
N ILE A 79 -10.01 -4.28 -1.12
CA ILE A 79 -8.55 -4.28 -0.95
C ILE A 79 -8.16 -3.44 0.28
N GLU A 80 -8.82 -2.30 0.48
CA GLU A 80 -8.62 -1.46 1.66
C GLU A 80 -8.99 -2.23 2.94
N GLU A 81 -10.12 -2.96 2.96
CA GLU A 81 -10.52 -3.81 4.08
C GLU A 81 -9.53 -4.95 4.33
N LEU A 82 -9.04 -5.60 3.27
CA LEU A 82 -7.96 -6.59 3.39
C LEU A 82 -6.73 -5.96 4.04
N SER A 83 -6.32 -4.77 3.60
CA SER A 83 -5.14 -4.10 4.14
C SER A 83 -5.25 -3.93 5.65
N LEU A 84 -6.41 -3.49 6.16
CA LEU A 84 -6.68 -3.29 7.58
C LEU A 84 -6.62 -4.56 8.42
N ILE A 85 -6.96 -5.73 7.87
CA ILE A 85 -6.90 -7.00 8.63
C ILE A 85 -5.53 -7.68 8.58
N LEU A 86 -4.58 -7.21 7.75
CA LEU A 86 -3.25 -7.83 7.62
C LEU A 86 -2.48 -7.91 8.95
N GLY A 87 -2.75 -7.01 9.90
CA GLY A 87 -2.15 -7.08 11.25
C GLY A 87 -2.42 -8.39 12.00
N LYS A 88 -3.47 -9.14 11.65
CA LYS A 88 -3.74 -10.48 12.20
C LYS A 88 -2.72 -11.52 11.72
N TYR A 89 -2.02 -11.25 10.62
CA TYR A 89 -1.12 -12.17 9.92
C TYR A 89 0.35 -11.75 9.99
N GLN A 90 0.69 -10.66 10.67
CA GLN A 90 2.07 -10.15 10.76
C GLN A 90 3.08 -11.13 11.40
N ARG A 91 2.60 -12.15 12.10
CA ARG A 91 3.42 -13.23 12.67
C ARG A 91 3.74 -14.34 11.66
N LEU A 92 3.10 -14.37 10.49
CA LEU A 92 3.44 -15.32 9.43
C LEU A 92 4.86 -15.07 8.90
N ASN A 93 5.51 -16.14 8.46
CA ASN A 93 6.75 -16.05 7.71
C ASN A 93 6.52 -15.30 6.40
N ASN A 94 7.52 -14.55 5.94
CA ASN A 94 7.48 -13.79 4.69
C ASN A 94 6.39 -12.72 4.61
N PHE A 95 5.79 -12.32 5.75
CA PHE A 95 4.76 -11.27 5.80
C PHE A 95 5.17 -9.97 5.09
N ASN A 96 6.46 -9.64 5.11
CA ASN A 96 7.00 -8.48 4.39
C ASN A 96 6.71 -8.53 2.88
N LEU A 97 6.59 -9.72 2.28
CA LEU A 97 6.28 -9.89 0.84
C LEU A 97 4.78 -9.72 0.50
N SER A 98 3.97 -9.24 1.43
CA SER A 98 2.54 -8.98 1.20
C SER A 98 2.27 -7.91 0.15
N GLY A 99 3.21 -6.99 -0.09
CA GLY A 99 3.00 -5.89 -1.03
C GLY A 99 2.88 -6.35 -2.48
N TYR A 100 3.50 -7.46 -2.85
CA TYR A 100 3.27 -8.09 -4.16
C TYR A 100 1.82 -8.56 -4.33
N PHE A 101 1.23 -9.16 -3.30
CA PHE A 101 -0.18 -9.58 -3.32
C PHE A 101 -1.12 -8.38 -3.41
N LEU A 102 -0.90 -7.35 -2.57
CA LEU A 102 -1.68 -6.11 -2.64
C LEU A 102 -1.58 -5.46 -4.02
N SER A 103 -0.37 -5.34 -4.57
CA SER A 103 -0.13 -4.74 -5.89
C SER A 103 -0.80 -5.52 -7.02
N LYS A 104 -0.88 -6.86 -6.92
CA LYS A 104 -1.64 -7.69 -7.86
C LYS A 104 -3.12 -7.32 -7.85
N LEU A 105 -3.73 -7.27 -6.67
CA LEU A 105 -5.15 -6.92 -6.54
C LEU A 105 -5.44 -5.53 -7.11
N ILE A 106 -4.57 -4.55 -6.78
CA ILE A 106 -4.69 -3.17 -7.24
C ILE A 106 -4.61 -3.09 -8.77
N ASN A 107 -3.60 -3.72 -9.37
CA ASN A 107 -3.39 -3.65 -10.82
C ASN A 107 -4.47 -4.41 -11.62
N GLU A 108 -5.10 -5.44 -11.04
CA GLU A 108 -6.21 -6.18 -11.67
C GLU A 108 -7.59 -5.56 -11.43
N SER A 109 -7.68 -4.59 -10.53
CA SER A 109 -8.93 -3.89 -10.25
C SER A 109 -9.31 -2.93 -11.38
N ASN A 110 -10.61 -2.78 -11.59
CA ASN A 110 -11.20 -1.80 -12.51
C ASN A 110 -11.29 -0.39 -11.90
N ASP A 111 -11.06 -0.25 -10.59
CA ASP A 111 -11.04 1.05 -9.93
C ASP A 111 -9.68 1.75 -10.16
N GLU A 112 -9.60 3.05 -9.93
CA GLU A 112 -8.41 3.87 -10.22
C GLU A 112 -7.67 4.37 -8.99
N ASP A 113 -8.37 4.54 -7.87
CA ASP A 113 -7.84 5.13 -6.64
C ASP A 113 -7.90 4.11 -5.49
N PHE A 114 -6.78 3.94 -4.79
CA PHE A 114 -6.62 2.93 -3.75
C PHE A 114 -5.95 3.52 -2.51
N VAL A 115 -6.40 3.04 -1.34
CA VAL A 115 -5.80 3.36 -0.05
C VAL A 115 -5.42 2.06 0.65
N ILE A 116 -4.20 1.99 1.14
CA ILE A 116 -3.65 0.87 1.91
C ILE A 116 -3.21 1.38 3.27
N HIS A 117 -3.60 0.70 4.34
CA HIS A 117 -3.26 1.10 5.70
C HIS A 117 -2.17 0.20 6.27
N THR A 118 -1.08 0.80 6.72
CA THR A 118 0.07 0.11 7.33
C THR A 118 0.50 0.73 8.65
N ASN A 119 -0.08 1.86 9.04
CA ASN A 119 0.30 2.66 10.22
C ASN A 119 0.21 1.92 11.56
N TYR A 120 -0.50 0.80 11.62
CA TYR A 120 -0.71 0.00 12.82
C TYR A 120 0.10 -1.31 12.83
N LEU A 121 0.86 -1.60 11.76
CA LEU A 121 1.65 -2.82 11.64
C LEU A 121 2.99 -2.68 12.39
N GLU A 122 3.39 -3.73 13.12
CA GLU A 122 4.73 -3.78 13.74
C GLU A 122 5.81 -4.12 12.72
N LYS A 123 5.46 -4.86 11.66
CA LYS A 123 6.34 -5.24 10.56
C LYS A 123 6.01 -4.44 9.31
N LEU A 124 7.06 -3.96 8.63
CA LEU A 124 6.93 -3.32 7.34
C LEU A 124 6.55 -4.33 6.26
N ILE A 125 5.87 -3.82 5.22
CA ILE A 125 5.51 -4.56 4.03
C ILE A 125 6.29 -3.97 2.86
N ASP A 126 7.08 -4.82 2.22
CA ASP A 126 7.90 -4.50 1.06
C ASP A 126 7.05 -4.57 -0.23
N CYS A 127 7.55 -3.96 -1.31
CA CYS A 127 7.02 -4.11 -2.66
C CYS A 127 5.58 -3.62 -2.87
N ILE A 128 5.04 -2.78 -1.98
CA ILE A 128 3.75 -2.12 -2.23
C ILE A 128 3.91 -1.19 -3.44
N GLY A 129 2.98 -1.26 -4.39
CA GLY A 129 3.04 -0.47 -5.62
C GLY A 129 3.92 -1.08 -6.71
N TYR A 130 4.22 -2.39 -6.64
CA TYR A 130 4.92 -3.08 -7.72
C TYR A 130 4.16 -2.96 -9.05
N LYS A 131 4.83 -2.42 -10.08
CA LYS A 131 4.25 -2.14 -11.41
C LYS A 131 2.94 -1.34 -11.34
N ASN A 132 2.86 -0.43 -10.38
CA ASN A 132 1.63 0.32 -10.13
C ASN A 132 1.25 1.21 -11.31
N ILE A 133 0.05 0.96 -11.83
CA ILE A 133 -0.61 1.76 -12.88
C ILE A 133 -1.81 2.53 -12.35
N LYS A 134 -1.98 2.62 -11.03
CA LYS A 134 -3.14 3.20 -10.33
C LYS A 134 -2.72 4.37 -9.44
N ASN A 135 -3.67 5.16 -8.95
CA ASN A 135 -3.40 6.15 -7.92
C ASN A 135 -3.43 5.43 -6.58
N LEU A 136 -2.29 5.37 -5.89
CA LEU A 136 -2.14 4.60 -4.67
C LEU A 136 -1.68 5.49 -3.52
N THR A 137 -2.39 5.44 -2.40
CA THR A 137 -1.97 6.07 -1.14
C THR A 137 -1.73 5.03 -0.07
N ILE A 138 -0.56 5.07 0.56
CA ILE A 138 -0.21 4.25 1.73
C ILE A 138 -0.31 5.13 2.98
N ASN A 139 -1.23 4.79 3.88
CA ASN A 139 -1.37 5.41 5.18
C ASN A 139 -0.51 4.67 6.20
N GLY A 140 0.71 5.14 6.40
CA GLY A 140 1.69 4.56 7.31
C GLY A 140 3.04 4.33 6.64
N ASN A 141 3.87 3.54 7.31
CA ASN A 141 5.20 3.20 6.81
C ASN A 141 5.14 2.06 5.80
N ALA A 142 6.06 2.06 4.86
CA ALA A 142 6.25 1.00 3.89
C ALA A 142 7.69 0.46 3.99
N GLY A 143 7.90 -0.79 3.56
CA GLY A 143 9.20 -1.44 3.58
C GLY A 143 10.04 -1.11 2.36
N ASP A 144 10.83 -2.08 1.93
CA ASP A 144 11.75 -1.92 0.80
C ASP A 144 11.02 -2.07 -0.55
N TRP A 145 11.64 -1.62 -1.64
CA TRP A 145 11.16 -1.79 -3.02
C TRP A 145 9.77 -1.21 -3.30
N VAL A 146 9.35 -0.23 -2.53
CA VAL A 146 8.06 0.44 -2.70
C VAL A 146 8.06 1.19 -4.02
N GLY A 147 7.03 0.99 -4.83
CA GLY A 147 6.97 1.57 -6.17
C GLY A 147 7.96 0.97 -7.18
N TYR A 148 8.44 -0.27 -6.97
CA TYR A 148 9.25 -0.97 -7.98
C TYR A 148 8.51 -1.01 -9.34
N LYS A 149 9.08 -0.42 -10.40
CA LYS A 149 8.47 -0.26 -11.74
C LYS A 149 7.17 0.54 -11.74
N ASN A 150 7.04 1.50 -10.83
CA ASN A 150 5.86 2.37 -10.79
C ASN A 150 5.71 3.19 -12.10
N ILE A 151 4.46 3.42 -12.50
CA ILE A 151 4.09 4.18 -13.70
C ILE A 151 3.17 5.37 -13.36
N LYS A 152 2.38 5.31 -12.29
CA LYS A 152 1.40 6.35 -11.93
C LYS A 152 1.70 6.97 -10.55
N ASN A 153 0.70 7.49 -9.85
CA ASN A 153 0.90 8.24 -8.62
C ASN A 153 0.92 7.28 -7.42
N LEU A 154 1.93 7.43 -6.57
CA LEU A 154 2.08 6.69 -5.33
C LEU A 154 2.48 7.65 -4.20
N THR A 155 1.65 7.77 -3.18
CA THR A 155 1.93 8.61 -2.00
C THR A 155 2.08 7.73 -0.76
N ILE A 156 3.12 7.95 0.03
CA ILE A 156 3.40 7.27 1.29
C ILE A 156 3.33 8.30 2.43
N ASN A 157 2.30 8.19 3.26
CA ASN A 157 2.08 9.04 4.43
C ASN A 157 2.85 8.52 5.65
N GLY A 158 4.16 8.30 5.48
CA GLY A 158 5.07 7.74 6.47
C GLY A 158 6.47 7.57 5.90
N ASN A 159 7.27 6.72 6.53
CA ASN A 159 8.61 6.36 6.06
C ASN A 159 8.55 5.22 5.03
N ALA A 160 9.56 5.12 4.18
CA ALA A 160 9.79 4.01 3.28
C ALA A 160 11.19 3.41 3.51
N GLY A 161 11.38 2.14 3.15
CA GLY A 161 12.67 1.45 3.23
C GLY A 161 13.60 1.79 2.06
N ASP A 162 14.49 0.86 1.75
CA ASP A 162 15.45 0.97 0.65
C ASP A 162 14.75 0.78 -0.71
N TRP A 163 15.38 1.21 -1.80
CA TRP A 163 14.95 0.97 -3.18
C TRP A 163 13.57 1.54 -3.56
N VAL A 164 13.18 2.66 -2.95
CA VAL A 164 11.96 3.39 -3.36
C VAL A 164 12.08 3.75 -4.84
N GLY A 165 11.11 3.34 -5.65
CA GLY A 165 11.09 3.66 -7.08
C GLY A 165 12.17 2.97 -7.91
N TYR A 166 12.67 1.80 -7.47
CA TYR A 166 13.57 0.99 -8.30
C TYR A 166 12.97 0.74 -9.68
N GLU A 167 13.76 0.89 -10.74
CA GLU A 167 13.33 0.81 -12.15
C GLU A 167 12.02 1.58 -12.46
N MET A 168 11.71 2.66 -11.74
CA MET A 168 10.50 3.46 -11.99
C MET A 168 10.45 3.92 -13.45
N GLU A 169 9.29 3.76 -14.09
CA GLU A 169 9.14 3.93 -15.54
C GLU A 169 8.42 5.24 -15.89
N ASN A 170 7.55 5.74 -15.00
CA ASN A 170 6.87 7.04 -15.11
C ASN A 170 6.15 7.38 -13.79
N GLY A 171 5.42 8.49 -13.76
CA GLY A 171 4.51 8.87 -12.69
C GLY A 171 5.20 9.66 -11.59
N ARG A 172 4.62 9.61 -10.40
CA ARG A 172 5.14 10.32 -9.23
C ARG A 172 5.13 9.41 -8.01
N ILE A 173 6.24 9.35 -7.29
CA ILE A 173 6.30 8.80 -5.93
C ILE A 173 6.53 9.96 -4.97
N GLU A 174 5.74 10.06 -3.91
CA GLU A 174 5.90 11.04 -2.83
C GLU A 174 5.96 10.32 -1.49
N VAL A 175 7.08 10.47 -0.77
CA VAL A 175 7.26 9.95 0.60
C VAL A 175 7.22 11.14 1.56
N ASN A 176 6.23 11.15 2.46
CA ASN A 176 6.04 12.23 3.44
C ASN A 176 6.91 12.10 4.70
N GLY A 177 7.71 11.04 4.80
CA GLY A 177 8.73 10.83 5.82
C GLY A 177 10.11 10.57 5.22
N ASN A 178 10.90 9.75 5.91
CA ASN A 178 12.24 9.34 5.46
C ASN A 178 12.17 8.19 4.46
N ALA A 179 13.20 8.04 3.63
CA ALA A 179 13.44 6.85 2.81
C ALA A 179 14.81 6.24 3.13
N GLY A 180 14.99 4.97 2.82
CA GLY A 180 16.28 4.30 2.88
C GLY A 180 17.24 4.74 1.78
N GLY A 181 18.24 3.89 1.50
CA GLY A 181 19.16 4.07 0.38
C GLY A 181 18.58 3.63 -0.96
N TRP A 182 19.35 3.83 -2.03
CA TRP A 182 19.03 3.39 -3.40
C TRP A 182 17.69 3.92 -3.94
N VAL A 183 17.21 5.07 -3.43
CA VAL A 183 16.01 5.73 -3.97
C VAL A 183 16.24 6.03 -5.45
N GLY A 184 15.33 5.57 -6.31
CA GLY A 184 15.40 5.77 -7.75
C GLY A 184 16.53 4.99 -8.44
N GLU A 185 17.02 3.90 -7.85
CA GLU A 185 18.00 3.04 -8.53
C GLU A 185 17.41 2.54 -9.87
N GLN A 186 18.20 2.67 -10.95
CA GLN A 186 17.80 2.31 -12.33
C GLN A 186 16.49 2.97 -12.81
N MET A 187 16.09 4.11 -12.22
CA MET A 187 14.92 4.87 -12.63
C MET A 187 15.04 5.33 -14.09
N LYS A 188 13.99 5.09 -14.89
CA LYS A 188 13.95 5.34 -16.34
C LYS A 188 13.18 6.59 -16.72
N ASN A 189 12.24 7.04 -15.87
CA ASN A 189 11.53 8.30 -15.98
C ASN A 189 10.71 8.57 -14.71
N GLY A 190 10.07 9.74 -14.63
CA GLY A 190 9.11 10.12 -13.60
C GLY A 190 9.71 11.06 -12.55
N ASN A 191 9.00 11.19 -11.42
CA ASN A 191 9.39 12.10 -10.34
C ASN A 191 9.32 11.40 -8.98
N ILE A 192 10.38 11.45 -8.19
CA ILE A 192 10.37 11.02 -6.79
C ILE A 192 10.57 12.24 -5.89
N THR A 193 9.71 12.42 -4.90
CA THR A 193 9.86 13.46 -3.87
C THR A 193 9.94 12.80 -2.50
N ILE A 194 11.01 13.08 -1.76
CA ILE A 194 11.16 12.65 -0.36
C ILE A 194 11.14 13.88 0.53
N ASN A 195 10.18 13.93 1.44
CA ASN A 195 9.97 15.06 2.35
C ASN A 195 10.77 14.95 3.67
N GLY A 196 11.47 13.83 3.89
CA GLY A 196 12.40 13.61 4.99
C GLY A 196 13.83 13.30 4.53
N ASN A 197 14.58 12.61 5.38
CA ASN A 197 15.95 12.21 5.10
C ASN A 197 15.99 10.97 4.20
N VAL A 198 17.10 10.81 3.49
CA VAL A 198 17.37 9.65 2.64
C VAL A 198 18.74 9.05 2.94
N GLY A 199 18.86 7.74 2.69
CA GLY A 199 20.14 7.05 2.77
C GLY A 199 21.02 7.22 1.53
N ASP A 200 22.06 6.40 1.48
CA ASP A 200 23.09 6.36 0.44
C ASP A 200 22.57 6.02 -0.97
N LEU A 201 23.37 6.32 -2.01
CA LEU A 201 23.20 5.82 -3.38
C LEU A 201 21.88 6.18 -4.10
N VAL A 202 21.28 7.32 -3.74
CA VAL A 202 20.15 7.91 -4.49
C VAL A 202 20.51 8.07 -5.98
N GLY A 203 19.59 7.65 -6.86
CA GLY A 203 19.71 7.77 -8.31
C GLY A 203 20.77 6.85 -8.92
N TYR A 204 21.22 5.81 -8.20
CA TYR A 204 22.24 4.90 -8.74
C TYR A 204 21.78 4.26 -10.05
N GLY A 205 22.50 4.54 -11.14
CA GLY A 205 22.14 4.03 -12.47
C GLY A 205 20.85 4.60 -13.06
N MET A 206 20.32 5.71 -12.52
CA MET A 206 19.18 6.42 -13.09
C MET A 206 19.48 6.91 -14.52
N GLU A 207 18.53 6.70 -15.44
CA GLU A 207 18.61 7.07 -16.85
C GLU A 207 17.93 8.42 -17.15
N ASP A 208 16.75 8.68 -16.58
CA ASP A 208 15.97 9.92 -16.77
C ASP A 208 14.94 10.12 -15.63
N GLY A 209 14.38 11.33 -15.52
CA GLY A 209 13.44 11.76 -14.48
C GLY A 209 14.06 12.72 -13.44
N GLU A 210 13.35 12.95 -12.34
CA GLU A 210 13.81 13.84 -11.26
C GLU A 210 13.63 13.22 -9.87
N ILE A 211 14.59 13.42 -8.97
CA ILE A 211 14.51 13.03 -7.55
C ILE A 211 14.75 14.26 -6.69
N HIS A 212 13.74 14.66 -5.93
CA HIS A 212 13.74 15.83 -5.06
C HIS A 212 13.79 15.39 -3.60
N ILE A 213 14.76 15.89 -2.84
CA ILE A 213 14.93 15.58 -1.42
C ILE A 213 14.83 16.88 -0.62
N ASN A 214 13.86 16.95 0.29
CA ASN A 214 13.64 18.12 1.15
C ASN A 214 14.31 18.00 2.53
N GLY A 215 14.77 16.80 2.91
CA GLY A 215 15.57 16.57 4.12
C GLY A 215 17.07 16.44 3.87
N GLU A 216 17.76 15.69 4.72
CA GLU A 216 19.20 15.44 4.60
C GLU A 216 19.48 14.19 3.76
N TYR A 217 20.53 14.29 2.93
CA TYR A 217 21.12 13.15 2.24
C TYR A 217 22.27 12.62 3.09
N GLU A 218 22.04 11.50 3.78
CA GLU A 218 23.10 10.77 4.47
C GLU A 218 23.76 9.83 3.47
N GLY A 219 24.64 10.38 2.63
CA GLY A 219 25.51 9.55 1.83
C GLY A 219 26.90 10.09 1.54
N PHE A 220 27.85 9.18 1.36
CA PHE A 220 29.25 9.52 1.09
C PHE A 220 29.39 10.23 -0.26
N GLY A 221 29.54 11.55 -0.22
CA GLY A 221 30.01 12.36 -1.36
C GLY A 221 29.10 13.53 -1.71
N ASN A 222 29.59 14.74 -1.39
CA ASN A 222 29.20 16.05 -1.91
C ASN A 222 27.73 16.28 -2.31
N LYS A 223 27.08 17.21 -1.58
CA LYS A 223 25.84 17.93 -1.94
C LYS A 223 25.63 18.02 -3.45
N ILE A 224 24.74 17.19 -3.97
CA ILE A 224 24.16 17.40 -5.30
C ILE A 224 22.80 18.07 -5.07
N LYS A 225 22.72 19.36 -5.39
CA LYS A 225 21.44 19.92 -5.82
C LYS A 225 21.24 19.41 -7.24
N VAL A 226 20.31 18.48 -7.43
CA VAL A 226 19.60 18.33 -8.70
C VAL A 226 18.20 18.86 -8.45
#